data_AF-A0A933IPJ4-F1
#
_entry.id   AF-A0A933IPJ4-F1
#
_cell.length_a   1.000
_cell.length_b   1.000
_cell.length_c   1.000
_cell.angle_alpha   90.00
_cell.angle_beta   90.00
_cell.angle_gamma   90.00
#
_symmetry.space_group_name_H-M   'P 1'
#
loop_
_entity.id
_entity.type
_entity.pdbx_description
1 polymer ?
#
loop_
_entity_poly.entity_id
_entity_poly.type
_entity_poly.pdbx_seq_one_letter_code
_entity_poly.pdbx_strand_id
1 'polypeptide(L)'
;MNQSQPLDQEKLRWKLEGALEMAGATANEIDRPLMTLYSLVESLLNDENVKGPRRACLQQIFEQIFQISQITKRINSVWKYETKKTNSGSHVIDLERSVAPCVEKDRICYGGEYWKLPREMQEKLHHM
;
A
#
# COMPACT_ATOMS: atom_id res chain seq x y z
N MET A 1 39.51 0.01 22.99
CA MET A 1 38.47 0.80 22.28
C MET A 1 37.73 -0.14 21.34
N ASN A 2 36.39 -0.14 21.43
CA ASN A 2 35.51 -1.22 20.99
C ASN A 2 35.25 -1.16 19.48
N GLN A 3 35.94 -1.98 18.67
CA GLN A 3 35.77 -2.03 17.21
C GLN A 3 34.45 -2.69 16.74
N SER A 4 33.62 -3.18 17.67
CA SER A 4 32.38 -3.92 17.37
C SER A 4 31.19 -3.04 16.96
N GLN A 5 31.18 -1.75 17.34
CA GLN A 5 30.00 -0.88 17.15
C GLN A 5 29.65 -0.52 15.69
N PRO A 6 30.61 -0.26 14.77
CA PRO A 6 30.28 0.14 13.39
C PRO A 6 29.70 -1.00 12.54
N LEU A 7 30.20 -2.22 12.73
CA LEU A 7 29.79 -3.40 11.96
C LEU A 7 28.36 -3.84 12.29
N ASP A 8 27.94 -3.67 13.54
CA ASP A 8 26.58 -4.00 13.97
C ASP A 8 25.55 -2.99 13.45
N GLN A 9 25.92 -1.71 13.35
CA GLN A 9 25.07 -0.69 12.73
C GLN A 9 24.90 -0.92 11.22
N GLU A 10 25.96 -1.32 10.53
CA GLU A 10 25.89 -1.63 9.09
C GLU A 10 25.03 -2.86 8.80
N LYS A 11 25.15 -3.92 9.62
CA LYS A 11 24.27 -5.10 9.53
C LYS A 11 22.80 -4.75 9.77
N LEU A 12 22.51 -3.85 10.71
CA LEU A 12 21.15 -3.39 10.98
C LEU A 12 20.60 -2.59 9.79
N ARG A 13 21.42 -1.73 9.17
CA ARG A 13 21.05 -1.00 7.96
C ARG A 13 20.67 -1.94 6.82
N TRP A 14 21.52 -2.93 6.50
CA TRP A 14 21.22 -3.89 5.42
C TRP A 14 19.99 -4.74 5.69
N LYS A 15 19.75 -5.13 6.94
CA LYS A 15 18.51 -5.85 7.30
C LYS A 15 17.27 -4.99 7.10
N LEU A 16 17.35 -3.70 7.43
CA LEU A 16 16.26 -2.76 7.20
C LEU A 16 16.03 -2.52 5.71
N GLU A 17 17.09 -2.24 4.95
CA GLU A 17 17.03 -2.07 3.49
C GLU A 17 16.43 -3.31 2.81
N GLY A 18 16.93 -4.51 3.13
CA GLY A 18 16.39 -5.75 2.59
C GLY A 18 14.92 -5.99 2.97
N ALA A 19 14.49 -5.62 4.18
CA ALA A 19 13.09 -5.73 4.57
C ALA A 19 12.19 -4.77 3.79
N LEU A 20 12.65 -3.54 3.52
CA LEU A 20 11.92 -2.55 2.72
C LEU A 20 11.85 -2.98 1.24
N GLU A 21 12.95 -3.45 0.67
CA GLU A 21 12.99 -3.97 -0.70
C GLU A 21 12.08 -5.20 -0.86
N MET A 22 12.10 -6.13 0.11
CA MET A 22 11.18 -7.28 0.10
C MET A 22 9.71 -6.85 0.20
N ALA A 23 9.38 -5.85 1.03
CA ALA A 23 8.02 -5.34 1.14
C ALA A 23 7.53 -4.76 -0.19
N GLY A 24 8.35 -3.93 -0.85
CA GLY A 24 8.04 -3.35 -2.15
C GLY A 24 7.94 -4.41 -3.26
N ALA A 25 8.91 -5.34 -3.33
CA ALA A 25 8.89 -6.43 -4.31
C ALA A 25 7.66 -7.34 -4.14
N THR A 26 7.36 -7.72 -2.90
CA THR A 26 6.19 -8.56 -2.57
C THR A 26 4.88 -7.84 -2.91
N ALA A 27 4.76 -6.55 -2.59
CA ALA A 27 3.58 -5.76 -2.96
C ALA A 27 3.37 -5.73 -4.48
N ASN A 28 4.43 -5.47 -5.26
CA ASN A 28 4.39 -5.48 -6.71
C ASN A 28 4.03 -6.86 -7.29
N GLU A 29 4.54 -7.95 -6.69
CA GLU A 29 4.22 -9.31 -7.09
C GLU A 29 2.77 -9.69 -6.79
N ILE A 30 2.17 -9.19 -5.70
CA ILE A 30 0.75 -9.37 -5.39
C ILE A 30 -0.15 -8.50 -6.29
N ASP A 31 0.28 -7.28 -6.62
CA ASP A 31 -0.51 -6.38 -7.47
C ASP A 31 -0.72 -6.94 -8.88
N ARG A 32 0.24 -7.71 -9.43
CA ARG A 32 0.12 -8.36 -10.74
C ARG A 32 -1.10 -9.28 -10.87
N PRO A 33 -1.25 -10.35 -10.06
CA PRO A 33 -2.42 -11.22 -10.11
C PRO A 33 -3.70 -10.47 -9.72
N LEU A 34 -3.66 -9.47 -8.83
CA LEU A 34 -4.82 -8.64 -8.52
C LEU A 34 -5.32 -7.87 -9.74
N MET A 35 -4.42 -7.31 -10.54
CA MET A 35 -4.76 -6.62 -11.78
C MET A 35 -5.40 -7.57 -12.80
N THR A 36 -4.90 -8.81 -12.90
CA THR A 36 -5.55 -9.86 -13.71
C THR A 36 -6.96 -10.18 -13.22
N LEU A 37 -7.14 -10.38 -11.91
CA LEU A 37 -8.45 -10.65 -11.32
C LEU A 37 -9.43 -9.48 -11.53
N TYR A 38 -8.96 -8.25 -11.35
CA TYR A 38 -9.72 -7.03 -11.60
C TYR A 38 -10.26 -7.03 -13.04
N SER A 39 -9.38 -7.25 -14.02
CA SER A 39 -9.77 -7.25 -15.44
C SER A 39 -10.79 -8.33 -15.78
N LEU A 40 -10.63 -9.54 -15.24
CA LEU A 40 -11.59 -10.63 -15.44
C LEU A 40 -12.96 -10.30 -14.86
N VAL A 41 -13.01 -9.78 -13.63
CA VAL A 41 -14.27 -9.43 -12.97
C VAL A 41 -14.94 -8.23 -13.64
N GLU A 42 -14.18 -7.22 -14.04
CA GLU A 42 -14.67 -6.07 -14.80
C GLU A 42 -15.27 -6.52 -16.15
N SER A 43 -14.60 -7.42 -16.87
CA SER A 43 -15.12 -7.99 -18.11
C SER A 43 -16.45 -8.72 -17.90
N LEU A 44 -16.60 -9.49 -16.83
CA LEU A 44 -17.86 -10.16 -16.48
C LEU A 44 -18.95 -9.18 -16.04
N LEU A 45 -18.61 -8.10 -15.35
CA LEU A 45 -19.56 -7.06 -14.94
C LEU A 45 -20.05 -6.21 -16.13
N ASN A 46 -19.27 -6.15 -17.22
CA ASN A 46 -19.64 -5.47 -18.46
C ASN A 46 -20.50 -6.34 -19.40
N ASP A 47 -20.64 -7.64 -19.12
CA ASP A 47 -21.57 -8.51 -19.87
C ASP A 47 -23.02 -8.22 -19.45
N GLU A 48 -23.85 -7.80 -20.41
CA GLU A 48 -25.26 -7.46 -20.20
C GLU A 48 -26.11 -8.64 -19.71
N ASN A 49 -25.66 -9.88 -19.91
CA ASN A 49 -26.35 -11.08 -19.44
C ASN A 49 -26.15 -11.32 -17.94
N VAL A 50 -25.17 -10.65 -17.31
CA VAL A 50 -24.87 -10.77 -15.89
C VAL A 50 -25.77 -9.85 -15.07
N LYS A 51 -26.83 -10.44 -14.48
CA LYS A 51 -27.86 -9.73 -13.72
C LYS A 51 -28.13 -10.37 -12.36
N GLY A 52 -28.90 -9.65 -11.54
CA GLY A 52 -29.44 -10.15 -10.27
C GLY A 52 -28.35 -10.64 -9.31
N PRO A 53 -28.54 -11.78 -8.62
CA PRO A 53 -27.60 -12.27 -7.62
C PRO A 53 -26.17 -12.50 -8.13
N ARG A 54 -26.01 -12.89 -9.40
CA ARG A 54 -24.68 -13.11 -9.99
C ARG A 54 -23.89 -11.81 -10.13
N ARG A 55 -24.56 -10.73 -10.56
CA ARG A 55 -23.96 -9.39 -10.63
C ARG A 55 -23.55 -8.89 -9.25
N ALA A 56 -24.42 -9.04 -8.25
CA ALA A 56 -24.12 -8.64 -6.88
C ALA A 56 -22.90 -9.39 -6.30
N CYS A 57 -22.79 -10.70 -6.56
CA CYS A 57 -21.62 -11.49 -6.16
C CYS A 57 -20.32 -10.96 -6.82
N LEU A 58 -20.35 -10.66 -8.13
CA LEU A 58 -19.19 -10.11 -8.83
C LEU A 58 -18.79 -8.72 -8.32
N GLN A 59 -19.76 -7.87 -7.95
CA GLN A 59 -19.47 -6.58 -7.31
C GLN A 59 -18.78 -6.75 -5.96
N GLN A 60 -19.21 -7.71 -5.14
CA GLN A 60 -18.52 -8.01 -3.88
C GLN A 60 -17.08 -8.49 -4.10
N ILE A 61 -16.84 -9.34 -5.11
CA ILE A 61 -15.49 -9.78 -5.46
C ILE A 61 -14.64 -8.59 -5.90
N PHE A 62 -15.19 -7.72 -6.74
CA PHE A 62 -14.53 -6.50 -7.19
C PHE A 62 -14.12 -5.60 -6.02
N GLU A 63 -15.01 -5.41 -5.04
CA GLU A 63 -14.73 -4.66 -3.82
C GLU A 63 -13.59 -5.31 -3.01
N GLN A 64 -13.57 -6.64 -2.87
CA GLN A 64 -12.48 -7.33 -2.17
C GLN A 64 -11.13 -7.16 -2.89
N ILE A 65 -11.10 -7.27 -4.22
CA ILE A 65 -9.88 -7.02 -5.02
C ILE A 65 -9.39 -5.59 -4.77
N PHE A 66 -10.29 -4.61 -4.77
CA PHE A 66 -9.95 -3.23 -4.47
C PHE A 66 -9.39 -3.08 -3.05
N GLN A 67 -10.01 -3.68 -2.03
CA GLN A 67 -9.50 -3.62 -0.65
C GLN A 67 -8.09 -4.21 -0.52
N ILE A 68 -7.81 -5.35 -1.16
CA ILE A 68 -6.47 -5.95 -1.16
C ILE A 68 -5.47 -5.00 -1.84
N SER A 69 -5.84 -4.35 -2.95
CA SER A 69 -4.98 -3.36 -3.61
C SER A 69 -4.62 -2.16 -2.73
N GLN A 70 -5.49 -1.77 -1.79
CA GLN A 70 -5.17 -0.71 -0.84
C GLN A 70 -4.16 -1.20 0.21
N ILE A 71 -4.25 -2.46 0.61
CA ILE A 71 -3.30 -3.08 1.55
C ILE A 71 -1.91 -3.21 0.91
N THR A 72 -1.83 -3.68 -0.33
CA THR A 72 -0.55 -3.82 -1.06
C THR A 72 0.13 -2.47 -1.28
N LYS A 73 -0.62 -1.43 -1.65
CA LYS A 73 -0.11 -0.05 -1.75
C LYS A 73 0.48 0.46 -0.44
N ARG A 74 -0.18 0.15 0.69
CA ARG A 74 0.34 0.49 2.01
C ARG A 74 1.63 -0.27 2.31
N ILE A 75 1.69 -1.57 2.04
CA ILE A 75 2.92 -2.37 2.21
C ILE A 75 4.07 -1.78 1.39
N ASN A 76 3.81 -1.41 0.14
CA ASN A 76 4.81 -0.77 -0.73
C ASN A 76 5.27 0.61 -0.22
N SER A 77 4.43 1.28 0.57
CA SER A 77 4.71 2.61 1.13
C SER A 77 5.35 2.56 2.51
N VAL A 78 5.68 1.38 3.04
CA VAL A 78 6.38 1.27 4.34
C VAL A 78 7.75 1.92 4.23
N TRP A 79 8.06 2.83 5.15
CA TRP A 79 9.33 3.59 5.16
C TRP A 79 10.06 3.54 6.50
N LYS A 80 9.38 3.11 7.56
CA LYS A 80 9.96 2.98 8.90
C LYS A 80 9.41 1.77 9.63
N TYR A 81 10.19 1.30 10.60
CA TYR A 81 9.79 0.20 11.47
C TYR A 81 9.01 0.71 12.68
N GLU A 82 7.69 0.57 12.65
CA GLU A 82 6.82 0.76 13.80
C GLU A 82 6.11 -0.56 14.13
N THR A 83 5.90 -0.84 15.41
CA THR A 83 5.22 -2.08 15.82
C THR A 83 4.12 -1.81 16.83
N LYS A 84 3.17 -2.75 16.87
CA LYS A 84 2.15 -2.84 17.89
C LYS A 84 2.18 -4.22 18.54
N LYS A 85 1.79 -4.28 19.82
CA LYS A 85 1.66 -5.54 20.55
C LYS A 85 0.37 -6.26 20.14
N THR A 86 0.47 -7.57 19.99
CA THR A 86 -0.68 -8.46 19.79
C THR A 86 -1.23 -8.91 21.14
N ASN A 87 -2.44 -9.48 21.13
CA ASN A 87 -3.05 -10.07 22.32
C ASN A 87 -2.25 -11.27 22.87
N SER A 88 -1.39 -11.89 22.05
CA SER A 88 -0.49 -12.97 22.48
C SER A 88 0.86 -12.48 23.01
N GLY A 89 1.07 -11.16 23.10
CA GLY A 89 2.31 -10.55 23.59
C GLY A 89 3.43 -10.44 22.55
N SER A 90 3.23 -10.91 21.33
CA SER A 90 4.17 -10.73 20.21
C SER A 90 4.08 -9.32 19.62
N HIS A 91 5.11 -8.92 18.87
CA HIS A 91 5.09 -7.65 18.12
C HIS A 91 4.82 -7.95 16.65
N VAL A 92 3.97 -7.13 16.02
CA VAL A 92 3.76 -7.11 14.57
C VAL A 92 3.97 -5.70 14.06
N ILE A 93 4.32 -5.57 12.78
CA ILE A 93 4.42 -4.26 12.15
C ILE A 93 3.07 -3.54 12.26
N ASP A 94 3.11 -2.30 12.72
CA ASP A 94 1.98 -1.40 12.68
C ASP A 94 1.97 -0.72 11.31
N LEU A 95 1.24 -1.32 10.37
CA LEU A 95 1.20 -0.85 8.99
C LEU A 95 0.64 0.58 8.87
N GLU A 96 -0.24 1.03 9.76
CA GLU A 96 -0.73 2.43 9.71
C GLU A 96 0.36 3.41 10.10
N ARG A 97 1.13 3.09 11.14
CA ARG A 97 2.19 3.97 11.63
C ARG A 97 3.46 3.87 10.80
N SER A 98 3.65 2.78 10.07
CA SER A 98 4.88 2.48 9.31
C SER A 98 4.92 3.05 7.89
N VAL A 99 3.78 3.51 7.36
CA VAL A 99 3.70 3.98 5.96
C VAL A 99 4.04 5.46 5.81
N ALA A 100 4.61 5.80 4.66
CA ALA A 100 4.90 7.16 4.29
C ALA A 100 3.67 7.69 3.56
N PRO A 101 3.34 8.97 3.72
CA PRO A 101 2.45 9.61 2.79
C PRO A 101 3.07 9.51 1.40
N CYS A 102 2.41 8.82 0.48
CA CYS A 102 2.88 8.74 -0.88
C CYS A 102 2.74 10.13 -1.51
N VAL A 103 3.84 10.70 -1.99
CA VAL A 103 3.85 11.97 -2.71
C VAL A 103 3.82 11.64 -4.19
N GLU A 104 2.66 11.81 -4.84
CA GLU A 104 2.54 11.64 -6.28
C GLU A 104 2.43 13.02 -6.94
N LYS A 105 3.50 13.38 -7.67
CA LYS A 105 3.73 14.63 -8.43
C LYS A 105 3.68 15.92 -7.60
N ASP A 106 2.66 16.15 -6.78
CA ASP A 106 2.53 17.25 -5.79
C ASP A 106 1.44 16.98 -4.72
N ARG A 107 1.10 15.70 -4.46
CA ARG A 107 -0.01 15.35 -3.54
C ARG A 107 0.40 14.27 -2.57
N ILE A 108 0.21 14.55 -1.28
CA ILE A 108 0.30 13.58 -0.18
C ILE A 108 -0.97 12.72 -0.17
N CYS A 109 -0.81 11.40 -0.29
CA CYS A 109 -1.88 10.41 -0.18
C CYS A 109 -1.65 9.52 1.06
N TYR A 110 -2.67 9.38 1.92
CA TYR A 110 -2.69 8.50 3.09
C TYR A 110 -4.11 8.02 3.40
N GLY A 111 -4.28 6.72 3.71
CA GLY A 111 -5.38 6.25 4.57
C GLY A 111 -6.84 6.44 4.12
N GLY A 112 -7.14 6.68 2.84
CA GLY A 112 -8.51 6.66 2.31
C GLY A 112 -9.32 7.96 2.41
N GLU A 113 -8.72 9.09 2.80
CA GLU A 113 -9.36 10.41 2.68
C GLU A 113 -8.76 11.22 1.52
N TYR A 114 -9.63 11.68 0.62
CA TYR A 114 -9.29 12.59 -0.48
C TYR A 114 -9.46 14.05 -0.02
N TRP A 115 -8.38 14.76 0.27
CA TRP A 115 -8.43 16.21 0.50
C TRP A 115 -8.18 16.96 -0.82
N LYS A 116 -9.16 17.72 -1.32
CA LYS A 116 -8.89 18.72 -2.37
C LYS A 116 -8.05 19.85 -1.73
N LEU A 117 -6.85 20.10 -2.27
CA LEU A 117 -6.04 21.27 -1.91
C LEU A 117 -6.91 22.55 -1.99
N PRO A 118 -6.82 23.50 -1.03
CA PRO A 118 -7.44 24.81 -1.17
C PRO A 118 -7.02 25.45 -2.50
N ARG A 119 -7.96 26.09 -3.24
CA ARG A 119 -7.70 26.59 -4.60
C ARG A 119 -6.44 27.45 -4.69
N GLU A 120 -6.18 28.24 -3.65
CA GLU A 120 -5.00 29.10 -3.50
C GLU A 120 -3.65 28.35 -3.57
N MET A 121 -3.61 27.06 -3.23
CA MET A 121 -2.41 26.21 -3.36
C MET A 121 -2.35 25.44 -4.68
N GLN A 122 -3.45 25.30 -5.40
CA GLN A 122 -3.48 24.63 -6.71
C GLN A 122 -2.85 25.51 -7.81
N GLU A 123 -3.00 26.83 -7.69
CA GLU A 123 -2.52 27.81 -8.67
C GLU A 123 -1.00 28.02 -8.62
N LYS A 124 -0.36 27.88 -7.45
CA LYS A 124 1.10 28.02 -7.30
C LYS A 124 1.91 26.88 -7.92
N LEU A 125 1.29 25.72 -8.11
CA LEU A 125 1.93 24.53 -8.68
C LEU A 125 1.90 24.48 -10.22
N HIS A 126 1.01 25.25 -10.87
CA HIS A 126 0.95 25.32 -12.34
C HIS A 126 1.95 26.32 -12.95
N HIS A 127 2.72 27.01 -12.11
CA HIS A 127 3.67 28.05 -12.52
C HIS A 127 5.12 27.72 -12.14
N MET A 128 5.40 26.46 -11.78
CA MET A 128 6.74 25.87 -11.72
C MET A 128 6.86 24.82 -12.83
#